data_AF-A0A8S3IRN0-F1
#
_entry.id   AF-A0A8S3IRN0-F1
#
_cell.length_a   1.000
_cell.length_b   1.000
_cell.length_c   1.000
_cell.angle_alpha   90.00
_cell.angle_beta   90.00
_cell.angle_gamma   90.00
#
_symmetry.space_group_name_H-M   'P 1'
#
loop_
_entity.id
_entity.type
_entity.pdbx_description
1 polymer ?
#
loop_
_entity_poly.entity_id
_entity_poly.type
_entity_poly.pdbx_seq_one_letter_code
_entity_poly.pdbx_strand_id
1 'polypeptide(L)'
;MVNSNKNVDFDDPLSLSDIEYKNLTGFTRTQHDNVLSYIPASALKTSINRSPRCAIACLLMKLRLGVSNSVRASMLGIDNKRKVTDIIHSTSAALIKYFVPHYLGLAHINREEIIKKHTSSIATRLLTENRNPCILVLDGTYLYIQ
;
A
#
# COMPACT_ATOMS: atom_id res chain seq x y z
N MET A 1 17.05 -28.39 16.92
CA MET A 1 16.51 -27.06 16.58
C MET A 1 15.55 -27.24 15.43
N VAL A 2 14.25 -27.36 15.72
CA VAL A 2 13.22 -27.59 14.69
C VAL A 2 12.88 -26.24 14.08
N ASN A 3 13.29 -26.03 12.84
CA ASN A 3 12.84 -24.90 12.04
C ASN A 3 11.39 -25.21 11.63
N SER A 4 10.44 -24.90 12.50
CA SER A 4 9.02 -24.99 12.16
C SER A 4 8.76 -23.96 11.07
N ASN A 5 8.50 -24.41 9.85
CA ASN A 5 7.99 -23.61 8.74
C ASN A 5 6.62 -23.01 9.15
N LYS A 6 6.63 -22.00 10.01
CA LYS A 6 5.42 -21.24 10.35
C LYS A 6 5.26 -20.22 9.22
N ASN A 7 4.26 -20.43 8.39
CA ASN A 7 3.86 -19.44 7.39
C ASN A 7 3.58 -18.10 8.10
N VAL A 8 3.89 -17.01 7.42
CA VAL A 8 3.65 -15.67 7.92
C VAL A 8 2.14 -15.44 7.99
N ASP A 9 1.66 -15.16 9.20
CA ASP A 9 0.28 -14.78 9.45
C ASP A 9 0.21 -13.31 9.85
N PHE A 10 -0.46 -12.50 9.03
CA PHE A 10 -0.58 -11.06 9.29
C PHE A 10 -1.66 -10.75 10.33
N ASP A 11 -2.56 -11.70 10.63
CA ASP A 11 -3.62 -11.58 11.62
C ASP A 11 -3.15 -11.98 13.03
N ASP A 12 -2.13 -12.85 13.14
CA ASP A 12 -1.46 -13.17 14.41
C ASP A 12 -0.45 -12.07 14.78
N PRO A 13 -0.68 -11.28 15.85
CA PRO A 13 0.24 -10.22 16.27
C PRO A 13 1.62 -10.77 16.68
N LEU A 14 1.70 -12.04 17.10
CA LEU A 14 2.94 -12.70 17.51
C LEU A 14 3.69 -13.34 16.33
N SER A 15 3.09 -13.39 15.14
CA SER A 15 3.72 -14.03 13.97
C SER A 15 4.90 -13.24 13.40
N LEU A 16 4.97 -11.93 13.64
CA LEU A 16 6.02 -11.06 13.11
C LEU A 16 6.42 -10.02 14.16
N SER A 17 7.70 -9.72 14.29
CA SER A 17 8.13 -8.48 14.94
C SER A 17 7.76 -7.26 14.10
N ASP A 18 7.73 -6.07 14.71
CA ASP A 18 7.45 -4.83 13.98
C ASP A 18 8.49 -4.52 12.88
N ILE A 19 9.74 -4.93 13.10
CA ILE A 19 10.82 -4.79 12.12
C ILE A 19 10.55 -5.69 10.92
N GLU A 20 10.21 -6.97 11.14
CA GLU A 20 9.88 -7.90 10.05
C GLU A 20 8.63 -7.44 9.29
N TYR A 21 7.61 -6.98 10.01
CA TYR A 21 6.39 -6.44 9.41
C TYR A 21 6.69 -5.28 8.46
N LYS A 22 7.50 -4.32 8.92
CA LYS A 22 7.91 -3.15 8.14
C LYS A 22 8.85 -3.54 6.99
N ASN A 23 9.72 -4.52 7.17
CA ASN A 23 10.59 -5.00 6.09
C ASN A 23 9.78 -5.66 4.97
N LEU A 24 8.79 -6.47 5.31
CA LEU A 24 7.95 -7.18 4.33
C LEU A 24 6.99 -6.25 3.59
N THR A 25 6.35 -5.33 4.30
CA THR A 25 5.26 -4.51 3.74
C THR A 25 5.64 -3.06 3.45
N GLY A 26 6.72 -2.56 4.03
CA GLY A 26 7.07 -1.13 4.04
C GLY A 26 6.27 -0.30 5.04
N PHE A 27 5.27 -0.89 5.72
CA PHE A 27 4.32 -0.20 6.59
C PHE A 27 4.52 -0.63 8.04
N THR A 28 4.22 0.26 8.99
CA THR A 28 3.98 -0.15 10.38
C THR A 28 2.61 -0.82 10.49
N ARG A 29 2.37 -1.58 11.57
CA ARG A 29 1.06 -2.20 11.83
C ARG A 29 -0.06 -1.15 11.87
N THR A 30 0.16 -0.03 12.56
CA THR A 30 -0.79 1.08 12.63
C THR A 30 -1.08 1.69 11.26
N GLN A 31 -0.07 1.86 10.40
CA GLN A 31 -0.31 2.37 9.05
C GLN A 31 -1.13 1.39 8.22
N HIS A 32 -0.89 0.09 8.36
CA HIS A 32 -1.69 -0.93 7.70
C HIS A 32 -3.13 -0.95 8.25
N ASP A 33 -3.32 -0.87 9.56
CA ASP A 33 -4.65 -0.74 10.19
C ASP A 33 -5.42 0.45 9.64
N ASN A 34 -4.74 1.59 9.48
CA ASN A 34 -5.32 2.79 8.88
C ASN A 34 -5.79 2.52 7.44
N VAL A 35 -4.93 1.94 6.58
CA VAL A 35 -5.34 1.59 5.20
C VAL A 35 -6.52 0.62 5.20
N LEU A 36 -6.50 -0.38 6.07
CA LEU A 36 -7.57 -1.36 6.20
C LEU A 36 -8.90 -0.71 6.61
N SER A 37 -8.87 0.30 7.49
CA SER A 37 -10.07 1.00 7.95
C SER A 37 -10.81 1.78 6.86
N TYR A 38 -10.12 2.16 5.77
CA TYR A 38 -10.72 2.85 4.63
C TYR A 38 -11.37 1.91 3.60
N ILE A 39 -11.15 0.59 3.72
CA ILE A 39 -11.71 -0.39 2.80
C ILE A 39 -12.93 -1.04 3.46
N PRO A 40 -14.13 -0.99 2.85
CA PRO A 40 -15.29 -1.69 3.39
C PRO A 40 -15.02 -3.18 3.55
N ALA A 41 -15.47 -3.77 4.67
CA ALA A 41 -15.25 -5.20 4.94
C ALA A 41 -15.84 -6.13 3.85
N SER A 42 -16.88 -5.68 3.14
CA SER A 42 -17.48 -6.42 2.02
C SER A 42 -16.67 -6.35 0.71
N ALA A 43 -15.69 -5.45 0.60
CA ALA A 43 -14.92 -5.25 -0.63
C ALA A 43 -13.86 -6.33 -0.84
N LEU A 44 -13.41 -6.99 0.22
CA LEU A 44 -12.41 -8.07 0.18
C LEU A 44 -13.01 -9.36 0.72
N LYS A 45 -12.92 -10.45 -0.04
CA LYS A 45 -13.44 -11.75 0.42
C LYS A 45 -12.56 -12.28 1.56
N THR A 46 -13.21 -12.72 2.63
CA THR A 46 -12.56 -13.45 3.72
C THR A 46 -12.58 -14.96 3.43
N SER A 47 -11.47 -15.65 3.64
CA SER A 47 -11.41 -17.10 3.74
C SER A 47 -10.35 -17.52 4.78
N ILE A 48 -10.27 -18.82 5.08
CA ILE A 48 -9.34 -19.38 6.08
C ILE A 48 -7.89 -18.91 5.89
N ASN A 49 -7.43 -18.73 4.64
CA ASN A 49 -6.07 -18.26 4.31
C ASN A 49 -6.07 -16.85 3.69
N ARG A 50 -7.17 -16.10 3.82
CA ARG A 50 -7.36 -14.82 3.13
C ARG A 50 -8.19 -13.87 4.00
N SER A 51 -7.57 -13.25 4.99
CA SER A 51 -8.15 -12.05 5.60
C SER A 51 -7.93 -10.83 4.69
N PRO A 52 -8.76 -9.77 4.82
CA PRO A 52 -8.50 -8.47 4.21
C PRO A 52 -7.10 -7.94 4.53
N ARG A 53 -6.61 -8.15 5.77
CA ARG A 53 -5.28 -7.78 6.22
C ARG A 53 -4.18 -8.51 5.47
N CYS A 54 -4.27 -9.84 5.37
CA CYS A 54 -3.34 -10.64 4.59
C CYS A 54 -3.38 -10.27 3.10
N ALA A 55 -4.55 -9.95 2.56
CA ALA A 55 -4.72 -9.53 1.16
C ALA A 55 -4.03 -8.18 0.86
N ILE A 56 -4.13 -7.20 1.76
CA ILE A 56 -3.41 -5.92 1.65
C ILE A 56 -1.91 -6.14 1.84
N ALA A 57 -1.49 -6.91 2.85
CA ALA A 57 -0.08 -7.25 3.06
C ALA A 57 0.54 -7.91 1.82
N CYS A 58 -0.18 -8.84 1.17
CA CYS A 58 0.26 -9.51 -0.05
C CYS A 58 0.56 -8.52 -1.19
N LEU A 59 -0.30 -7.51 -1.36
CA LEU A 59 -0.10 -6.43 -2.33
C LEU A 59 1.08 -5.55 -1.94
N LEU A 60 1.19 -5.15 -0.66
CA LEU A 60 2.30 -4.34 -0.17
C LEU A 60 3.65 -5.04 -0.35
N MET A 61 3.72 -6.35 -0.08
CA MET A 61 4.90 -7.17 -0.36
C MET A 61 5.27 -7.19 -1.84
N LYS A 62 4.29 -7.18 -2.76
CA LYS A 62 4.56 -7.06 -4.20
C LYS A 62 5.22 -5.72 -4.52
N LEU A 63 4.69 -4.62 -3.97
CA LEU A 63 5.21 -3.28 -4.21
C LEU A 63 6.58 -3.06 -3.55
N ARG A 64 6.83 -3.70 -2.41
CA ARG A 64 8.06 -3.51 -1.62
C ARG A 64 9.21 -4.41 -2.05
N LEU A 65 8.97 -5.70 -2.22
CA LEU A 65 10.03 -6.72 -2.29
C LEU A 65 10.36 -7.17 -3.71
N GLY A 66 9.47 -6.94 -4.69
CA GLY A 66 9.69 -7.40 -6.07
C GLY A 66 9.77 -8.93 -6.24
N VAL A 67 9.41 -9.72 -5.22
CA VAL A 67 9.50 -11.19 -5.28
C VAL A 67 8.43 -11.83 -6.17
N SER A 68 8.65 -13.06 -6.59
CA SER A 68 7.71 -13.81 -7.42
C SER A 68 6.44 -14.23 -6.66
N ASN A 69 5.37 -14.55 -7.40
CA ASN A 69 4.12 -15.05 -6.80
C ASN A 69 4.29 -16.40 -6.09
N SER A 70 5.23 -17.25 -6.52
CA SER A 70 5.51 -18.53 -5.85
C SER A 70 6.16 -18.32 -4.48
N VAL A 71 7.09 -17.36 -4.37
CA VAL A 71 7.71 -17.00 -3.08
C VAL A 71 6.66 -16.44 -2.12
N ARG A 72 5.81 -15.51 -2.57
CA ARG A 72 4.68 -15.01 -1.75
C ARG A 72 3.73 -16.13 -1.32
N ALA A 73 3.39 -17.04 -2.24
CA ALA A 73 2.52 -18.17 -1.94
C ALA A 73 3.09 -19.04 -0.81
N SER A 74 4.39 -19.34 -0.89
CA SER A 74 5.10 -20.10 0.14
C SER A 74 5.16 -19.35 1.47
N MET A 75 5.47 -18.04 1.48
CA MET A 75 5.57 -17.27 2.72
C MET A 75 4.23 -17.15 3.45
N LEU A 76 3.13 -17.01 2.69
CA LEU A 76 1.78 -16.80 3.23
C LEU A 76 0.98 -18.10 3.43
N GLY A 77 1.57 -19.27 3.15
CA GLY A 77 0.84 -20.54 3.22
C GLY A 77 -0.32 -20.64 2.22
N ILE A 78 -0.21 -19.99 1.06
CA ILE A 78 -1.21 -20.05 0.00
C ILE A 78 -0.87 -21.20 -0.95
N ASP A 79 -1.77 -22.15 -1.13
CA ASP A 79 -1.52 -23.38 -1.90
C ASP A 79 -1.18 -23.16 -3.38
N ASN A 80 -1.50 -21.99 -3.95
CA ASN A 80 -1.38 -21.76 -5.39
C ASN A 80 -1.01 -20.31 -5.73
N LYS A 81 0.04 -20.13 -6.55
CA LYS A 81 0.48 -18.82 -7.09
C LYS A 81 -0.59 -18.07 -7.89
N ARG A 82 -1.57 -18.77 -8.46
CA ARG A 82 -2.73 -18.13 -9.13
C ARG A 82 -3.62 -17.40 -8.13
N LYS A 83 -3.89 -18.02 -6.96
CA LYS A 83 -4.64 -17.36 -5.87
C LYS A 83 -3.95 -16.06 -5.43
N VAL A 84 -2.62 -16.03 -5.36
CA VAL A 84 -1.84 -14.80 -5.08
C VAL A 84 -2.12 -13.71 -6.12
N THR A 85 -2.20 -14.08 -7.39
CA THR A 85 -2.53 -13.16 -8.49
C THR A 85 -3.93 -12.59 -8.31
N ASP A 86 -4.92 -13.43 -8.02
CA ASP A 86 -6.31 -13.01 -7.81
C ASP A 86 -6.45 -12.10 -6.58
N ILE A 87 -5.71 -12.41 -5.50
CA ILE A 87 -5.63 -11.56 -4.30
C ILE A 87 -5.12 -10.18 -4.69
N ILE A 88 -3.95 -10.10 -5.35
CA ILE A 88 -3.35 -8.83 -5.78
C ILE A 88 -4.33 -8.00 -6.63
N HIS A 89 -5.00 -8.61 -7.61
CA HIS A 89 -5.94 -7.89 -8.47
C HIS A 89 -7.15 -7.38 -7.69
N SER A 90 -7.78 -8.23 -6.85
CA SER A 90 -8.94 -7.82 -6.07
C SER A 90 -8.61 -6.75 -5.02
N THR A 91 -7.46 -6.85 -4.36
CA THR A 91 -6.97 -5.84 -3.42
C THR A 91 -6.70 -4.51 -4.13
N SER A 92 -6.01 -4.56 -5.27
CA SER A 92 -5.73 -3.36 -6.07
C SER A 92 -7.01 -2.67 -6.53
N ALA A 93 -7.99 -3.43 -7.03
CA ALA A 93 -9.29 -2.89 -7.43
C ALA A 93 -10.04 -2.24 -6.25
N ALA A 94 -10.01 -2.86 -5.07
CA ALA A 94 -10.62 -2.30 -3.87
C ALA A 94 -9.94 -0.98 -3.45
N LEU A 95 -8.61 -0.90 -3.46
CA LEU A 95 -7.89 0.32 -3.15
C LEU A 95 -8.16 1.43 -4.17
N ILE A 96 -8.18 1.12 -5.47
CA ILE A 96 -8.50 2.09 -6.52
C ILE A 96 -9.92 2.65 -6.34
N LYS A 97 -10.86 1.82 -5.88
CA LYS A 97 -12.25 2.23 -5.70
C LYS A 97 -12.50 3.02 -4.41
N TYR A 98 -11.92 2.59 -3.29
CA TYR A 98 -12.29 3.09 -1.96
C TYR A 98 -11.22 3.95 -1.29
N PHE A 99 -9.94 3.78 -1.68
CA PHE A 99 -8.83 4.50 -1.04
C PHE A 99 -8.30 5.64 -1.91
N VAL A 100 -7.99 5.37 -3.19
CA VAL A 100 -7.31 6.34 -4.06
C VAL A 100 -8.07 7.66 -4.24
N PRO A 101 -9.39 7.68 -4.52
CA PRO A 101 -10.12 8.92 -4.77
C PRO A 101 -10.17 9.84 -3.55
N HIS A 102 -10.06 9.26 -2.35
CA HIS A 102 -10.24 9.95 -1.09
C HIS A 102 -8.93 10.24 -0.35
N TYR A 103 -7.81 9.59 -0.71
CA TYR A 103 -6.57 9.66 0.07
C TYR A 103 -5.27 9.72 -0.76
N LEU A 104 -5.29 9.57 -2.09
CA LEU A 104 -4.08 9.62 -2.93
C LEU A 104 -4.20 10.53 -4.17
N GLY A 105 -5.40 10.93 -4.59
CA GLY A 105 -5.60 11.80 -5.77
C GLY A 105 -5.69 13.30 -5.44
N LEU A 106 -5.54 14.20 -6.41
CA LEU A 106 -5.66 15.66 -6.16
C LEU A 106 -7.02 16.08 -5.59
N ALA A 107 -8.04 15.24 -5.71
CA ALA A 107 -9.36 15.47 -5.14
C ALA A 107 -9.40 15.47 -3.60
N HIS A 108 -8.39 14.92 -2.91
CA HIS A 108 -8.38 14.84 -1.44
C HIS A 108 -7.66 16.00 -0.74
N ILE A 109 -6.93 16.83 -1.48
CA ILE A 109 -6.11 17.90 -0.90
C ILE A 109 -6.48 19.24 -1.52
N ASN A 110 -6.80 20.23 -0.68
CA ASN A 110 -7.10 21.58 -1.16
C ASN A 110 -5.82 22.38 -1.45
N ARG A 111 -5.97 23.47 -2.21
CA ARG A 111 -4.86 24.32 -2.66
C ARG A 111 -4.04 24.86 -1.48
N GLU A 112 -4.72 25.32 -0.43
CA GLU A 112 -4.13 25.93 0.75
C GLU A 112 -3.25 24.92 1.50
N GLU A 113 -3.70 23.66 1.57
CA GLU A 113 -2.98 22.57 2.18
C GLU A 113 -1.74 22.17 1.37
N ILE A 114 -1.81 22.19 0.03
CA ILE A 114 -0.64 21.97 -0.83
C ILE A 114 0.41 23.07 -0.60
N ILE A 115 -0.02 24.33 -0.59
CA ILE A 115 0.88 25.47 -0.35
C ILE A 115 1.55 25.34 1.03
N LYS A 116 0.78 24.99 2.05
CA LYS A 116 1.27 24.91 3.43
C LYS A 116 2.16 23.69 3.71
N LYS A 117 1.78 22.51 3.21
CA LYS A 117 2.40 21.23 3.61
C LYS A 117 3.35 20.65 2.55
N HIS A 118 3.20 21.02 1.28
CA HIS A 118 3.89 20.37 0.16
C HIS A 118 4.69 21.32 -0.73
N THR A 119 4.63 22.64 -0.50
CA THR A 119 5.42 23.63 -1.23
C THR A 119 6.56 24.12 -0.36
N SER A 120 7.81 23.86 -0.77
CA SER A 120 8.99 24.31 -0.02
C SER A 120 9.32 25.77 -0.33
N SER A 121 9.89 26.48 0.64
CA SER A 121 10.37 27.87 0.45
C SER A 121 11.39 27.99 -0.70
N ILE A 122 12.18 26.94 -0.93
CA ILE A 122 13.11 26.84 -2.05
C ILE A 122 12.34 26.81 -3.38
N ALA A 123 11.35 25.93 -3.52
CA ALA A 123 10.56 25.82 -4.75
C ALA A 123 9.79 27.12 -5.04
N THR A 124 9.23 27.77 -4.02
CA THR A 124 8.56 29.08 -4.16
C THR A 124 9.51 30.15 -4.70
N ARG A 125 10.71 30.26 -4.13
CA ARG A 125 11.71 31.25 -4.57
C ARG A 125 12.19 31.01 -6.00
N LEU A 126 12.38 29.74 -6.37
CA LEU A 126 12.91 29.37 -7.69
C LEU A 126 11.87 29.48 -8.81
N LEU A 127 10.61 29.13 -8.54
CA LEU A 127 9.61 28.91 -9.60
C LEU A 127 8.53 29.99 -9.67
N THR A 128 8.42 30.89 -8.68
CA THR A 128 7.20 31.70 -8.51
C THR A 128 7.42 33.16 -8.14
N GLU A 129 8.65 33.66 -8.16
CA GLU A 129 8.98 35.06 -7.79
C GLU A 129 8.41 35.49 -6.42
N ASN A 130 8.41 34.59 -5.42
CA ASN A 130 7.82 34.80 -4.09
C ASN A 130 6.31 35.06 -4.05
N ARG A 131 5.57 34.72 -5.12
CA ARG A 131 4.11 34.57 -5.03
C ARG A 131 3.79 33.28 -4.28
N ASN A 132 2.52 33.10 -3.87
CA ASN A 132 2.08 31.90 -3.17
C ASN A 132 1.21 30.97 -4.04
N PRO A 133 1.66 30.54 -5.25
CA PRO A 133 0.90 29.58 -6.04
C PRO A 133 1.14 28.15 -5.55
N CYS A 134 0.19 27.27 -5.85
CA CYS A 134 0.37 25.83 -5.67
C CYS A 134 1.39 25.32 -6.71
N ILE A 135 2.47 24.69 -6.25
CA ILE A 135 3.49 24.08 -7.11
C ILE A 135 3.25 22.57 -7.16
N LEU A 136 2.99 22.04 -8.36
CA LEU A 136 2.78 20.62 -8.58
C LEU A 136 3.96 20.06 -9.39
N VAL A 137 4.69 19.10 -8.81
CA VAL A 137 5.74 18.34 -9.49
C VAL A 137 5.16 17.00 -9.89
N LEU A 138 4.94 16.81 -11.19
CA LEU A 138 4.49 15.55 -11.75
C LEU A 138 5.71 14.81 -12.30
N ASP A 139 6.10 13.74 -11.62
CA ASP A 139 7.06 12.80 -12.18
C ASP A 139 6.39 12.04 -13.34
N GLY A 140 6.88 12.28 -14.56
CA GLY A 140 6.32 11.73 -15.79
C GLY A 140 6.63 10.25 -16.02
N THR A 141 7.27 9.57 -15.07
CA THR A 141 7.68 8.16 -15.20
C THR A 141 6.51 7.20 -15.47
N TYR A 142 5.26 7.61 -15.24
CA TYR A 142 4.05 6.83 -15.56
C TYR A 142 3.00 7.59 -16.37
N LEU A 143 3.35 8.73 -16.98
CA LEU A 143 2.47 9.40 -17.92
C LEU A 143 2.42 8.56 -19.21
N TYR A 144 1.29 7.90 -19.43
CA TYR A 144 1.01 7.23 -20.69
C TYR A 144 0.77 8.31 -21.75
N ILE A 145 1.81 8.59 -22.54
CA ILE A 145 1.70 9.49 -23.71
C ILE A 145 1.27 8.61 -24.87
N GLN A 146 0.02 8.77 -25.32
CA GLN A 146 -0.47 8.18 -26.56
C GLN A 146 -1.02 9.28 -27.46
#